data_AF-A0A3B9AB34-F1
#
_entry.id   AF-A0A3B9AB34-F1
#
_cell.length_a   1.000
_cell.length_b   1.000
_cell.length_c   1.000
_cell.angle_alpha   90.00
_cell.angle_beta   90.00
_cell.angle_gamma   90.00
#
_symmetry.space_group_name_H-M   'P 1'
#
loop_
_entity.id
_entity.type
_entity.pdbx_description
1 polymer ?
#
loop_
_entity_poly.entity_id
_entity_poly.type
_entity_poly.pdbx_seq_one_letter_code
_entity_poly.pdbx_strand_id
1 'polypeptide(L)'
;SASGLYNLTRNLGGAVGIAFLATFLSIREQYHSSHIVENISLYNPFVVERLEGLQGFFTSRGSDATLAQEQALRAVDALARREAYVMAYNDAFYFVGAAFMVGAVLTYMIKKQAPPSAGA
;
A
#
# COMPACT_ATOMS: atom_id res chain seq x y z
N SER A 1 -22.80 -30.07 -8.68
CA SER A 1 -23.04 -28.61 -8.73
C SER A 1 -22.47 -27.82 -7.55
N ALA A 2 -22.47 -28.34 -6.32
CA ALA A 2 -21.90 -27.65 -5.14
C ALA A 2 -20.41 -27.27 -5.26
N SER A 3 -19.56 -28.19 -5.77
CA SER A 3 -18.11 -27.93 -5.90
C SER A 3 -17.78 -26.86 -6.96
N GLY A 4 -18.59 -26.75 -8.02
CA GLY A 4 -18.43 -25.71 -9.05
C GLY A 4 -18.76 -24.32 -8.53
N LEU A 5 -19.87 -24.20 -7.78
CA LEU A 5 -20.25 -22.96 -7.12
C LEU A 5 -19.22 -22.53 -6.06
N TYR A 6 -18.74 -23.47 -5.23
CA TYR A 6 -17.70 -23.19 -4.24
C TYR A 6 -16.40 -22.65 -4.86
N ASN A 7 -15.92 -23.30 -5.94
CA ASN A 7 -14.70 -22.86 -6.61
C ASN A 7 -14.87 -21.48 -7.28
N LEU A 8 -16.05 -21.23 -7.88
CA LEU A 8 -16.37 -19.94 -8.46
C LEU A 8 -16.37 -18.82 -7.40
N THR A 9 -17.07 -19.02 -6.27
CA THR A 9 -17.12 -18.03 -5.19
C THR A 9 -15.72 -17.75 -4.61
N ARG A 10 -14.88 -18.78 -4.47
CA ARG A 10 -13.51 -18.62 -3.98
C ARG A 10 -12.63 -17.84 -4.95
N ASN A 11 -12.62 -18.20 -6.24
CA ASN A 11 -11.79 -17.53 -7.24
C ASN A 11 -12.27 -16.09 -7.49
N LEU A 12 -13.58 -15.87 -7.56
CA LEU A 12 -14.16 -14.54 -7.71
C LEU A 12 -13.88 -13.68 -6.47
N GLY A 13 -14.10 -14.22 -5.27
CA GLY A 13 -13.79 -13.52 -4.01
C GLY A 13 -12.31 -13.15 -3.90
N GLY A 14 -11.41 -14.04 -4.34
CA GLY A 14 -9.98 -13.77 -4.40
C GLY A 14 -9.64 -12.62 -5.36
N ALA A 15 -10.15 -12.66 -6.59
CA ALA A 15 -9.90 -11.60 -7.58
C ALA A 15 -10.47 -10.24 -7.15
N VAL A 16 -11.71 -10.22 -6.65
CA VAL A 16 -12.35 -9.01 -6.12
C VAL A 16 -11.59 -8.46 -4.91
N GLY A 17 -11.16 -9.33 -3.99
CA GLY A 17 -10.36 -8.94 -2.83
C GLY A 17 -9.03 -8.30 -3.22
N ILE A 18 -8.32 -8.86 -4.20
CA ILE A 18 -7.05 -8.29 -4.70
C ILE A 18 -7.29 -6.92 -5.36
N ALA A 19 -8.31 -6.80 -6.21
CA ALA A 19 -8.64 -5.53 -6.86
C ALA A 19 -9.02 -4.45 -5.84
N PHE A 20 -9.79 -4.82 -4.82
CA PHE A 20 -10.12 -3.94 -3.70
C PHE A 20 -8.87 -3.50 -2.95
N LEU A 21 -7.97 -4.43 -2.58
CA LEU A 21 -6.73 -4.10 -1.87
C LEU A 21 -5.81 -3.21 -2.71
N ALA A 22 -5.71 -3.44 -4.01
CA ALA A 22 -4.93 -2.57 -4.91
C ALA A 22 -5.50 -1.14 -4.92
N THR A 23 -6.83 -1.01 -4.98
CA THR A 23 -7.51 0.29 -4.94
C THR A 23 -7.31 0.98 -3.60
N PHE A 24 -7.50 0.24 -2.50
CA PHE A 24 -7.27 0.71 -1.14
C PHE A 24 -5.84 1.20 -0.95
N LEU A 25 -4.85 0.43 -1.40
CA LEU A 25 -3.43 0.80 -1.33
C LEU A 25 -3.17 2.10 -2.08
N SER A 26 -3.71 2.29 -3.29
CA SER A 26 -3.55 3.53 -4.05
C SER A 26 -4.18 4.74 -3.33
N ILE A 27 -5.37 4.59 -2.77
CA ILE A 27 -6.03 5.68 -2.03
C ILE A 27 -5.22 6.06 -0.78
N ARG A 28 -4.73 5.06 -0.04
CA ARG A 28 -3.93 5.28 1.17
C ARG A 28 -2.56 5.84 0.86
N GLU A 29 -1.92 5.41 -0.23
CA GLU A 29 -0.67 6.00 -0.69
C GLU A 29 -0.85 7.49 -1.01
N GLN A 30 -1.88 7.85 -1.77
CA GLN A 30 -2.17 9.25 -2.09
C GLN A 30 -2.40 10.08 -0.83
N TYR A 31 -3.16 9.54 0.13
CA TYR A 31 -3.40 10.18 1.43
C TYR A 31 -2.10 10.43 2.22
N HIS A 32 -1.22 9.44 2.32
CA HIS A 32 0.05 9.60 3.02
C HIS A 32 1.01 10.51 2.27
N SER A 33 1.02 10.42 0.94
CA SER A 33 1.85 11.25 0.05
C SER A 33 1.48 12.73 0.20
N SER A 34 0.19 13.08 0.19
CA SER A 34 -0.24 14.47 0.39
C SER A 34 0.22 15.01 1.75
N HIS A 35 0.10 14.21 2.81
CA HIS A 35 0.57 14.62 4.13
C HIS A 35 2.08 14.76 4.23
N ILE A 36 2.87 13.91 3.58
CA ILE A 36 4.33 14.08 3.54
C ILE A 36 4.69 15.37 2.81
N VAL A 37 4.11 15.59 1.62
CA VAL A 37 4.43 16.74 0.77
C VAL A 37 4.00 18.05 1.41
N GLU A 38 2.89 18.09 2.16
CA GLU A 38 2.48 19.25 2.97
C GLU A 38 3.56 19.68 3.98
N ASN A 39 4.36 18.74 4.47
CA ASN A 39 5.47 19.02 5.39
C ASN A 39 6.78 19.40 4.68
N ILE A 40 6.85 19.25 3.34
CA ILE A 40 7.99 19.67 2.54
C ILE A 40 7.83 21.15 2.22
N SER A 41 8.56 21.99 2.97
CA SER A 41 8.52 23.44 2.82
C SER A 41 9.88 23.99 2.40
N LEU A 42 9.89 24.91 1.44
CA LEU A 42 11.09 25.68 1.06
C LEU A 42 11.57 26.61 2.19
N TYR A 43 10.75 26.83 3.22
CA TYR A 43 11.15 27.55 4.43
C TYR A 43 11.91 26.66 5.43
N ASN A 44 11.94 25.34 5.21
CA ASN A 44 12.71 24.43 6.04
C ASN A 44 14.15 24.32 5.50
N PRO A 45 15.17 24.77 6.25
CA PRO A 45 16.56 24.77 5.77
C PRO A 45 17.08 23.37 5.43
N PHE A 46 16.58 22.32 6.09
CA PHE A 46 16.96 20.94 5.79
C PHE A 46 16.47 20.48 4.40
N VAL A 47 15.30 20.96 3.98
CA VAL A 47 14.73 20.66 2.65
C VAL A 47 15.54 21.36 1.56
N VAL A 48 15.90 22.62 1.80
CA VAL A 48 16.73 23.41 0.87
C VAL A 48 18.11 22.77 0.70
N GLU A 49 18.80 22.45 1.79
CA GLU A 49 20.11 21.79 1.76
C GLU A 49 20.04 20.44 1.01
N ARG A 50 18.96 19.68 1.21
CA ARG A 50 18.76 18.40 0.51
C ARG A 50 18.56 18.59 -0.99
N LEU A 51 17.78 19.60 -1.40
CA LEU A 51 17.55 19.92 -2.80
C LEU A 51 18.81 20.42 -3.49
N GLU A 52 19.57 21.30 -2.83
CA GLU A 52 20.85 21.80 -3.35
C GLU A 52 21.87 20.67 -3.51
N GLY A 53 21.96 19.76 -2.52
CA GLY A 53 22.82 18.58 -2.61
C GLY A 53 22.45 17.65 -3.77
N LEU A 54 21.15 17.42 -3.99
CA LEU A 54 20.66 16.64 -5.14
C LEU A 54 20.90 17.34 -6.47
N GLN A 55 20.66 18.65 -6.54
CA GLN A 55 20.94 19.44 -7.72
C GLN A 55 22.44 19.40 -8.06
N GLY A 56 23.30 19.60 -7.07
CA GLY A 56 24.76 19.47 -7.23
C GLY A 56 25.17 18.09 -7.73
N PHE A 57 24.54 17.02 -7.23
CA PHE A 57 24.74 15.67 -7.71
C PHE A 57 24.38 15.52 -9.20
N PHE A 58 23.22 16.00 -9.63
CA PHE A 58 22.78 15.89 -11.03
C PHE A 58 23.59 16.79 -11.98
N THR A 59 23.97 17.99 -11.54
CA THR A 59 24.88 18.86 -12.28
C THR A 59 26.25 18.20 -12.45
N SER A 60 26.79 17.55 -11.41
CA SER A 60 28.05 16.81 -11.49
C SER A 60 28.01 15.63 -12.49
N ARG A 61 26.81 15.16 -12.84
CA ARG A 61 26.55 14.11 -13.83
C ARG A 61 26.28 14.66 -15.23
N GLY A 62 26.40 15.97 -15.44
CA GLY A 62 26.27 16.61 -16.75
C GLY A 62 24.88 17.16 -17.08
N SER A 63 23.97 17.23 -16.11
CA SER A 63 22.69 17.94 -16.30
C SER A 63 22.90 19.45 -16.25
N ASP A 64 22.20 20.19 -17.11
CA ASP A 64 22.09 21.65 -16.98
C ASP A 64 21.43 22.03 -15.64
N ALA A 65 21.69 23.23 -15.12
CA ALA A 65 21.17 23.68 -13.83
C ALA A 65 19.64 23.58 -13.70
N THR A 66 18.91 23.87 -14.79
CA THR A 66 17.44 23.78 -14.84
C THR A 66 16.97 22.33 -14.76
N LEU A 67 17.56 21.44 -15.56
CA LEU A 67 17.26 20.02 -15.56
C LEU A 67 17.65 19.34 -14.24
N ALA A 68 18.79 19.72 -13.67
CA ALA A 68 19.27 19.22 -12.39
C ALA A 68 18.31 19.58 -11.24
N GLN A 69 17.74 20.80 -11.27
CA GLN A 69 16.73 21.21 -10.29
C GLN A 69 15.46 20.37 -10.41
N GLU A 70 14.96 20.16 -11.63
CA GLU A 70 13.77 19.33 -11.86
C GLU A 70 14.02 17.87 -11.40
N GLN A 71 15.19 17.31 -11.71
CA GLN A 71 15.58 15.98 -11.27
C GLN A 71 15.68 15.88 -9.73
N ALA A 72 16.21 16.91 -9.07
CA ALA A 72 16.25 16.97 -7.60
C ALA A 72 14.84 16.95 -7.00
N LEU A 73 13.92 17.74 -7.54
CA LEU A 73 12.51 17.75 -7.10
C LEU A 73 11.85 16.38 -7.32
N ARG A 74 12.03 15.77 -8.50
CA ARG A 74 11.50 14.42 -8.79
C ARG A 74 12.08 13.36 -7.86
N ALA A 75 13.34 13.49 -7.45
CA ALA A 75 13.96 12.56 -6.51
C ALA A 75 13.36 12.67 -5.11
N VAL A 76 13.11 13.90 -4.62
CA VAL A 76 12.43 14.12 -3.34
C VAL A 76 10.99 13.59 -3.38
N ASP A 77 10.27 13.88 -4.45
CA ASP A 77 8.90 13.41 -4.69
C ASP A 77 8.83 11.86 -4.78
N ALA A 78 9.79 11.23 -5.44
CA ALA A 78 9.90 9.76 -5.45
C ALA A 78 10.18 9.17 -4.06
N LEU A 79 10.98 9.86 -3.23
CA LEU A 79 11.23 9.44 -1.85
C LEU A 79 9.95 9.57 -1.00
N ALA A 80 9.25 10.69 -1.11
CA ALA A 80 7.98 10.91 -0.42
C ALA A 80 6.95 9.83 -0.78
N ARG A 81 6.76 9.53 -2.08
CA ARG A 81 5.90 8.44 -2.54
C ARG A 81 6.32 7.08 -1.98
N ARG A 82 7.62 6.79 -1.92
CA ARG A 82 8.11 5.52 -1.36
C ARG A 82 7.69 5.36 0.11
N GLU A 83 7.88 6.40 0.92
CA GLU A 83 7.45 6.37 2.33
C GLU A 83 5.92 6.30 2.46
N ALA A 84 5.19 7.00 1.58
CA ALA A 84 3.73 6.90 1.49
C ALA A 84 3.26 5.47 1.20
N TYR A 85 3.92 4.77 0.28
CA TYR A 85 3.65 3.35 0.02
C TYR A 85 3.91 2.48 1.24
N VAL A 86 5.02 2.69 1.96
CA VAL A 86 5.33 1.92 3.18
C VAL A 86 4.20 2.06 4.20
N MET A 87 3.72 3.28 4.43
CA MET A 87 2.59 3.52 5.34
C MET A 87 1.28 2.92 4.82
N ALA A 88 1.00 3.04 3.52
CA ALA A 88 -0.19 2.47 2.91
C ALA A 88 -0.20 0.93 2.97
N TYR A 89 0.95 0.28 2.79
CA TYR A 89 1.07 -1.17 2.98
C TYR A 89 0.81 -1.56 4.43
N ASN A 90 1.28 -0.78 5.40
CA ASN A 90 1.02 -1.03 6.81
C ASN A 90 -0.50 -0.99 7.11
N ASP A 91 -1.20 0.00 6.57
CA ASP A 91 -2.67 0.08 6.67
C ASP A 91 -3.35 -1.14 6.04
N ALA A 92 -2.88 -1.59 4.88
CA ALA A 92 -3.41 -2.78 4.21
C ALA A 92 -3.17 -4.05 5.03
N PHE A 93 -2.01 -4.17 5.70
CA PHE A 93 -1.72 -5.28 6.61
C PHE A 93 -2.69 -5.31 7.79
N TYR A 94 -2.97 -4.18 8.43
CA TYR A 94 -3.97 -4.11 9.50
C TYR A 94 -5.36 -4.49 9.01
N PHE A 95 -5.76 -4.01 7.83
CA PHE A 95 -7.06 -4.34 7.24
C PHE A 95 -7.19 -5.85 6.97
N VAL A 96 -6.20 -6.47 6.32
CA VAL A 96 -6.19 -7.91 6.05
C VAL A 96 -6.13 -8.72 7.34
N GLY A 97 -5.32 -8.30 8.31
CA GLY A 97 -5.25 -8.92 9.63
C GLY A 97 -6.60 -8.91 10.36
N ALA A 98 -7.32 -7.79 10.33
CA ALA A 98 -8.66 -7.69 10.89
C ALA A 98 -9.66 -8.61 10.15
N ALA A 99 -9.60 -8.67 8.82
CA ALA A 99 -10.45 -9.58 8.04
C ALA A 99 -10.21 -11.05 8.41
N PHE A 100 -8.95 -11.47 8.61
CA PHE A 100 -8.63 -12.82 9.09
C PHE A 100 -9.10 -13.06 10.52
N MET A 101 -8.96 -12.09 11.42
CA MET A 101 -9.48 -12.20 12.78
C MET A 101 -11.00 -12.40 12.79
N VAL A 102 -11.74 -11.64 11.99
CA VAL A 102 -13.19 -11.82 11.83
C VAL A 102 -13.50 -13.21 11.28
N GLY A 103 -12.79 -13.66 10.24
CA GLY A 103 -12.94 -15.01 9.69
C GLY A 103 -12.69 -16.11 10.71
N ALA A 104 -11.65 -15.97 11.54
CA ALA A 104 -11.33 -16.91 12.61
C ALA A 104 -12.44 -16.98 13.67
N VAL A 105 -12.96 -15.82 14.11
CA VAL A 105 -14.09 -15.77 15.06
C VAL A 105 -15.34 -16.41 14.47
N LEU A 106 -15.71 -16.07 13.23
CA LEU A 106 -16.86 -16.65 12.55
C LEU A 106 -16.74 -18.17 12.42
N THR A 107 -15.55 -18.66 12.05
CA THR A 107 -15.29 -20.10 11.93
C THR A 107 -15.37 -20.80 13.28
N TYR A 108 -14.87 -20.18 14.35
CA TYR A 108 -14.97 -20.71 15.71
C TYR A 108 -16.43 -20.79 16.20
N MET A 109 -17.30 -19.86 15.81
CA MET A 109 -18.71 -19.87 16.20
C MET A 109 -19.56 -20.92 15.46
N ILE A 110 -19.07 -21.51 14.37
CA ILE A 110 -19.79 -22.56 13.64
C ILE A 110 -19.77 -23.84 14.48
N LYS A 111 -20.96 -24.30 14.91
CA LYS A 111 -21.11 -25.57 15.63
C LYS A 111 -20.56 -26.72 14.80
N LYS A 112 -19.62 -27.47 15.37
CA LYS A 112 -19.12 -28.73 14.82
C LYS A 112 -20.29 -29.69 14.64
N GLN A 113 -20.61 -30.03 13.40
CA GLN A 113 -21.61 -31.06 13.11
C GLN A 113 -21.04 -32.41 13.56
N ALA A 114 -21.83 -33.19 14.32
CA ALA A 114 -21.43 -34.52 14.73
C ALA A 114 -21.12 -35.35 13.48
N PRO A 115 -20.03 -36.15 13.47
CA PRO A 115 -19.75 -37.02 12.34
C PRO A 115 -20.98 -37.89 12.07
N PRO A 116 -21.36 -38.12 10.81
CA PRO A 116 -22.51 -38.95 10.49
C PRO A 116 -22.30 -40.30 11.17
N SER A 117 -23.24 -40.71 12.03
CA SER A 117 -23.23 -42.03 12.65
C SER A 117 -23.13 -43.04 11.52
N ALA A 118 -22.03 -43.78 11.45
CA ALA A 118 -21.92 -44.95 10.59
C ALA A 118 -23.09 -45.88 10.94
N GLY A 119 -24.13 -45.83 10.11
CA GLY A 119 -25.28 -46.73 10.21
C GLY A 119 -24.79 -48.15 9.98
N ALA A 120 -25.16 -49.02 10.93
CA ALA A 120 -24.97 -50.46 10.90
C ALA A 120 -25.73 -51.13 9.74
#